data_AF-A0A497BUA3-F1
#
_entry.id   AF-A0A497BUA3-F1
#
_cell.length_a   1.000
_cell.length_b   1.000
_cell.length_c   1.000
_cell.angle_alpha   90.00
_cell.angle_beta   90.00
_cell.angle_gamma   90.00
#
_symmetry.space_group_name_H-M   'P 1'
#
loop_
_entity.id
_entity.type
_entity.pdbx_description
1 polymer ?
#
loop_
_entity_poly.entity_id
_entity_poly.type
_entity_poly.pdbx_seq_one_letter_code
_entity_poly.pdbx_strand_id
1 'polypeptide(L)'
;MKLLKSTATVGSATILSRVLGFVRDVVLAKMFGASGETDAFFLAFRIPNFMRRLFAEGSFSLAFVPVLSEYKASGDREALRDLIDHVTGTLAGILLVVTAFGIFA
;
A
#
# COMPACT_ATOMS: atom_id res chain seq x y z
N MET A 1 -5.98 -19.56 18.84
CA MET A 1 -6.36 -18.17 19.22
C MET A 1 -5.56 -17.07 18.51
N LYS A 2 -4.23 -17.21 18.28
CA LYS A 2 -3.42 -16.19 17.56
C LYS A 2 -3.95 -15.82 16.16
N LEU A 3 -4.37 -16.81 15.37
CA LEU A 3 -4.92 -16.58 14.02
C LEU A 3 -6.23 -15.78 14.05
N LEU A 4 -7.20 -16.17 14.89
CA LEU A 4 -8.46 -15.43 15.07
C LEU A 4 -8.22 -13.96 15.44
N LYS A 5 -7.27 -13.69 16.34
CA LYS A 5 -6.91 -12.31 16.73
C LYS A 5 -6.30 -11.54 15.55
N SER A 6 -5.36 -12.15 14.82
CA SER A 6 -4.72 -11.54 13.65
C SER A 6 -5.72 -11.24 12.53
N THR A 7 -6.60 -12.20 12.21
CA THR A 7 -7.64 -12.04 11.19
C THR A 7 -8.64 -10.96 11.60
N ALA A 8 -9.04 -10.91 12.88
CA ALA A 8 -9.93 -9.86 13.37
C ALA A 8 -9.30 -8.47 13.28
N THR A 9 -8.01 -8.31 13.59
CA THR A 9 -7.30 -7.02 13.49
C THR A 9 -7.17 -6.55 12.05
N VAL A 10 -6.78 -7.42 11.12
CA VAL A 10 -6.65 -7.04 9.70
C VAL A 10 -8.03 -6.79 9.08
N GLY A 11 -9.02 -7.62 9.42
CA GLY A 11 -10.39 -7.48 8.93
C GLY A 11 -11.06 -6.18 9.39
N SER A 12 -10.91 -5.80 10.67
CA SER A 12 -11.45 -4.54 11.17
C SER A 12 -10.78 -3.33 10.54
N ALA A 13 -9.45 -3.36 10.38
CA ALA A 13 -8.71 -2.30 9.67
C ALA A 13 -9.17 -2.16 8.20
N THR A 14 -9.45 -3.29 7.54
CA THR A 14 -9.93 -3.30 6.14
C THR A 14 -11.34 -2.71 6.02
N ILE A 15 -12.25 -3.08 6.91
CA ILE A 15 -13.62 -2.53 6.92
C ILE A 15 -13.58 -1.02 7.19
N LEU A 16 -12.81 -0.60 8.19
CA LEU A 16 -12.68 0.81 8.54
C LEU A 16 -12.15 1.63 7.36
N SER A 17 -11.11 1.13 6.68
CA SER A 17 -10.56 1.78 5.48
C SER A 17 -11.59 1.91 4.36
N ARG A 18 -12.41 0.87 4.13
CA ARG A 18 -13.49 0.91 3.12
C ARG A 18 -14.59 1.91 3.48
N VAL A 19 -15.00 1.97 4.74
CA VAL A 19 -16.01 2.94 5.21
C VAL A 19 -15.48 4.36 5.03
N LEU A 20 -14.23 4.64 5.40
CA LEU A 20 -13.62 5.95 5.20
C LEU A 20 -13.52 6.32 3.71
N GLY A 21 -13.16 5.37 2.86
CA GLY A 21 -13.18 5.55 1.40
C GLY A 21 -14.57 5.88 0.87
N PHE A 22 -15.61 5.18 1.33
CA PHE A 22 -16.99 5.47 0.96
C PHE A 22 -17.44 6.86 1.42
N VAL A 23 -17.10 7.26 2.65
CA VAL A 23 -17.40 8.61 3.16
C VAL A 23 -16.72 9.67 2.29
N ARG A 24 -15.46 9.48 1.91
CA ARG A 24 -14.77 10.36 0.95
C ARG A 24 -15.54 10.48 -0.36
N ASP A 25 -15.98 9.36 -0.92
CA ASP A 25 -16.70 9.35 -2.20
C ASP A 25 -18.04 10.09 -2.11
N VAL A 26 -18.77 9.96 -0.99
CA VAL A 26 -20.00 10.73 -0.71
C VAL A 26 -19.72 12.23 -0.57
N VAL A 27 -18.65 12.61 0.12
CA VAL A 27 -18.25 14.02 0.27
C VAL A 27 -17.91 14.61 -1.09
N LEU A 28 -17.13 13.91 -1.91
CA LEU A 28 -16.78 14.34 -3.26
C LEU A 28 -18.02 14.48 -4.14
N ALA A 29 -18.93 13.51 -4.12
CA ALA A 29 -20.19 13.56 -4.87
C ALA A 29 -21.08 14.74 -4.44
N LYS A 30 -21.13 15.09 -3.15
CA LYS A 30 -21.90 16.24 -2.65
C LYS A 30 -21.26 17.58 -2.98
N MET A 31 -19.94 17.68 -2.94
CA MET A 31 -19.22 18.95 -3.15
C MET A 31 -19.01 19.27 -4.63
N PHE A 32 -18.66 18.27 -5.44
CA PHE A 32 -18.25 18.47 -6.85
C PHE A 32 -19.27 17.93 -7.86
N GLY A 33 -20.21 17.08 -7.43
CA GLY A 33 -21.21 16.48 -8.32
C GLY A 33 -20.62 15.61 -9.44
N ALA A 34 -21.43 15.35 -10.47
CA ALA A 34 -20.96 14.72 -11.71
C ALA A 34 -20.30 15.80 -12.61
N SER A 35 -19.02 16.04 -12.39
CA SER A 35 -18.21 17.01 -13.13
C SER A 35 -16.90 16.38 -13.61
N GLY A 36 -16.29 16.95 -14.64
CA GLY A 36 -15.00 16.46 -15.17
C GLY A 36 -13.87 16.49 -14.13
N GLU A 37 -13.96 17.36 -13.12
CA GLU A 37 -13.00 17.42 -12.01
C GLU A 37 -13.10 16.18 -11.11
N THR A 38 -14.32 15.73 -10.80
CA THR A 38 -14.57 14.51 -10.03
C THR A 38 -14.04 13.28 -10.78
N ASP A 39 -14.25 13.21 -12.10
CA ASP A 39 -13.73 12.12 -12.94
C ASP A 39 -12.20 12.10 -13.00
N ALA A 40 -11.57 13.28 -13.13
CA ALA A 40 -10.11 13.42 -13.09
C ALA A 40 -9.54 12.96 -11.74
N PHE A 41 -10.19 13.32 -10.62
CA PHE A 41 -9.80 12.86 -9.29
C PHE A 41 -9.86 11.33 -9.18
N PHE A 42 -10.95 10.71 -9.62
CA PHE A 42 -11.08 9.24 -9.57
C PHE A 42 -10.08 8.54 -10.48
N LEU A 43 -9.81 9.08 -11.67
CA LEU A 43 -8.79 8.54 -12.57
C LEU A 43 -7.39 8.64 -11.94
N ALA A 44 -7.04 9.80 -11.38
CA ALA A 44 -5.78 10.01 -10.68
C ALA A 44 -5.62 9.03 -9.51
N PHE A 45 -6.68 8.76 -8.75
CA PHE A 45 -6.66 7.78 -7.64
C PHE A 45 -6.51 6.32 -8.11
N ARG A 46 -6.86 6.02 -9.36
CA ARG A 46 -6.81 4.66 -9.92
C ARG A 46 -5.39 4.21 -10.24
N ILE A 47 -4.53 5.12 -10.70
CA ILE A 47 -3.13 4.83 -11.05
C ILE A 47 -2.35 4.26 -9.86
N PRO A 48 -2.25 4.94 -8.70
CA PRO A 48 -1.51 4.42 -7.55
C PRO A 48 -2.17 3.17 -6.97
N ASN A 49 -3.51 3.09 -6.99
CA ASN A 49 -4.20 1.88 -6.53
C ASN A 49 -3.93 0.67 -7.41
N PHE A 50 -3.86 0.86 -8.73
CA PHE A 50 -3.52 -0.21 -9.66
C PHE A 50 -2.09 -0.71 -9.40
N MET A 51 -1.13 0.20 -9.24
CA MET A 51 0.26 -0.14 -8.90
C MET A 51 0.35 -0.87 -7.56
N ARG A 52 -0.36 -0.40 -6.52
CA ARG A 52 -0.45 -1.06 -5.22
C ARG A 52 -0.99 -2.49 -5.34
N ARG A 53 -2.03 -2.71 -6.15
CA ARG A 53 -2.58 -4.05 -6.40
C ARG A 53 -1.61 -4.95 -7.16
N LEU A 54 -0.92 -4.40 -8.16
CA LEU A 54 -0.04 -5.15 -9.04
C LEU A 54 1.25 -5.59 -8.35
N PHE A 55 1.83 -4.72 -7.52
CA PHE A 55 3.11 -4.97 -6.86
C PHE A 55 2.95 -5.43 -5.40
N ALA A 56 2.07 -4.83 -4.60
CA ALA A 56 2.06 -5.03 -3.14
C ALA A 56 1.08 -6.10 -2.65
N GLU A 57 -0.12 -6.21 -3.23
CA GLU A 57 -1.16 -7.12 -2.74
C GLU A 57 -0.89 -8.60 -3.04
N GLY A 58 -0.14 -8.94 -4.09
CA GLY A 58 0.06 -10.33 -4.52
C GLY A 58 1.52 -10.76 -4.58
N SER A 59 2.28 -10.21 -5.53
CA SER A 59 3.61 -10.68 -5.89
C SER A 59 4.68 -10.38 -4.84
N PHE A 60 4.71 -9.15 -4.31
CA PHE A 60 5.72 -8.76 -3.31
C PHE A 60 5.56 -9.54 -2.01
N SER A 61 4.35 -9.60 -1.43
CA SER A 61 4.15 -10.26 -0.14
C SER A 61 4.44 -11.77 -0.20
N LEU A 62 4.13 -12.42 -1.33
CA LEU A 62 4.45 -13.84 -1.55
C LEU A 62 5.95 -14.12 -1.62
N ALA A 63 6.74 -13.22 -2.20
CA ALA A 63 8.19 -13.38 -2.30
C ALA A 63 8.94 -12.88 -1.05
N PHE A 64 8.50 -11.77 -0.46
CA PHE A 64 9.20 -11.08 0.62
C PHE A 64 9.00 -11.74 1.99
N VAL A 65 7.77 -12.18 2.31
CA VAL A 65 7.47 -12.75 3.65
C VAL A 65 8.26 -14.02 3.95
N PRO A 66 8.44 -14.99 3.01
CA PRO A 66 9.27 -16.16 3.25
C PRO A 66 10.73 -15.79 3.54
N VAL A 67 11.33 -14.93 2.71
CA VAL A 67 12.73 -14.48 2.86
C VAL A 67 12.92 -13.75 4.20
N LEU A 68 12.01 -12.85 4.54
CA LEU A 68 12.05 -12.15 5.82
C LEU A 68 11.95 -13.13 7.00
N SER A 69 11.12 -14.17 6.88
CA SER A 69 10.95 -15.18 7.93
C SER A 69 12.19 -16.05 8.09
N GLU A 70 12.88 -16.38 7.00
CA GLU A 70 14.14 -17.12 7.01
C GLU A 70 15.27 -16.33 7.69
N TYR A 71 15.45 -15.06 7.31
CA TYR A 71 16.43 -14.17 7.96
C TYR A 71 16.11 -13.99 9.45
N LYS A 72 14.83 -13.84 9.81
CA LYS A 72 14.42 -13.74 11.20
C LYS A 72 14.65 -15.02 12.00
N ALA A 73 14.48 -16.19 11.37
CA ALA A 73 14.69 -17.49 12.02
C ALA A 73 16.18 -17.80 12.23
N SER A 74 17.07 -17.28 11.38
CA SER A 74 18.53 -17.43 11.52
C SER A 74 19.08 -16.79 12.81
N GLY A 75 18.36 -15.82 13.38
CA GLY A 75 18.78 -15.09 14.58
C GLY A 75 19.79 -13.96 14.32
N ASP A 76 20.28 -13.82 13.08
CA ASP A 76 21.18 -12.74 12.69
C ASP A 76 20.41 -11.43 12.53
N ARG A 77 20.51 -10.57 13.55
CA ARG A 77 19.88 -9.25 13.57
C ARG A 77 20.51 -8.28 12.58
N GLU A 78 21.79 -8.43 12.28
CA GLU A 78 22.51 -7.50 11.41
C GLU A 78 22.11 -7.76 9.96
N ALA A 79 22.12 -9.04 9.54
CA ALA A 79 21.65 -9.47 8.23
C ALA A 79 20.16 -9.15 8.01
N LEU A 80 19.31 -9.34 9.04
CA LEU A 80 17.89 -8.97 8.97
C LEU A 80 17.71 -7.46 8.76
N ARG A 81 18.49 -6.64 9.47
CA ARG A 81 18.41 -5.18 9.36
C ARG A 81 18.89 -4.72 7.99
N ASP A 82 20.00 -5.28 7.50
CA ASP A 82 20.54 -4.97 6.18
C ASP A 82 19.55 -5.29 5.06
N LEU A 83 18.87 -6.44 5.13
CA LEU A 83 17.79 -6.79 4.19
C LEU A 83 16.66 -5.75 4.22
N ILE A 84 16.19 -5.37 5.41
CA ILE A 84 15.10 -4.40 5.56
C ILE A 84 15.51 -3.03 5.03
N ASP A 85 16.72 -2.58 5.35
CA ASP A 85 17.24 -1.27 4.96
C ASP A 85 17.40 -1.19 3.43
N HIS A 86 17.94 -2.23 2.78
CA HIS A 86 18.08 -2.29 1.32
C HIS A 86 16.73 -2.32 0.59
N VAL A 87 15.80 -3.18 1.04
CA VAL A 87 14.47 -3.29 0.41
C VAL A 87 13.69 -1.98 0.59
N THR A 88 13.68 -1.43 1.80
CA THR A 88 12.96 -0.19 2.10
C THR A 88 13.57 0.99 1.37
N GLY A 89 14.90 1.14 1.39
CA GLY A 89 15.62 2.21 0.71
C GLY A 89 15.41 2.18 -0.80
N THR A 90 15.47 0.99 -1.41
CA THR A 90 15.24 0.83 -2.86
C THR A 90 13.81 1.17 -3.25
N LEU A 91 12.81 0.63 -2.55
CA LEU A 91 11.40 0.90 -2.83
C LEU A 91 11.04 2.38 -2.58
N ALA A 92 11.55 2.99 -1.51
CA ALA A 92 11.36 4.39 -1.21
C ALA A 92 12.03 5.28 -2.27
N GLY A 93 13.24 4.92 -2.70
CA GLY A 93 13.96 5.62 -3.78
C GLY A 93 13.20 5.59 -5.09
N ILE A 94 12.72 4.41 -5.51
CA ILE A 94 11.88 4.28 -6.72
C ILE A 94 10.60 5.12 -6.58
N LEU A 95 9.92 5.04 -5.43
CA LEU A 95 8.70 5.80 -5.18
C LEU A 95 8.96 7.31 -5.26
N LEU A 96 10.07 7.79 -4.70
CA LEU A 96 10.45 9.21 -4.77
C LEU A 96 10.69 9.66 -6.21
N VAL A 97 11.41 8.88 -7.01
CA VAL A 97 11.67 9.20 -8.42
C VAL A 97 10.36 9.24 -9.22
N VAL A 98 9.50 8.23 -9.06
CA VAL A 98 8.20 8.18 -9.74
C VAL A 98 7.30 9.34 -9.32
N THR A 99 7.28 9.68 -8.03
CA THR A 99 6.49 10.80 -7.51
C THR A 99 7.02 12.14 -8.04
N ALA A 100 8.34 12.34 -8.01
CA ALA A 100 8.96 13.54 -8.57
C ALA A 100 8.63 13.68 -10.06
N PHE A 101 8.77 12.60 -10.83
CA PHE A 101 8.39 12.60 -12.24
C PHE A 101 6.91 12.95 -12.43
N GLY A 102 5.99 12.36 -11.67
CA GLY A 102 4.57 12.67 -11.76
C GLY A 102 4.19 14.09 -11.32
N ILE A 103 5.03 14.79 -10.56
CA ILE A 103 4.83 16.20 -10.19
C ILE A 103 5.39 17.15 -11.27
N PHE A 104 6.50 16.79 -11.90
CA PHE A 104 7.22 17.66 -12.85
C PHE A 104 6.90 17.41 -14.33
N ALA A 105 6.22 16.32 -14.67
CA ALA A 105 5.78 15.97 -16.03
C ALA A 105 4.33 16.41 -16.29
#